data_AF-A0A925IMI4-F1
#
_entry.id   AF-A0A925IMI4-F1
#
_cell.length_a   1.000
_cell.length_b   1.000
_cell.length_c   1.000
_cell.angle_alpha   90.00
_cell.angle_beta   90.00
_cell.angle_gamma   90.00
#
_symmetry.space_group_name_H-M   'P 1'
#
loop_
_entity.id
_entity.type
_entity.pdbx_description
1 polymer ?
#
loop_
_entity_poly.entity_id
_entity_poly.type
_entity_poly.pdbx_seq_one_letter_code
_entity_poly.pdbx_strand_id
1 'polypeptide(L)'
;MVSPTISKAILADFKADPCEDWGKGVYFLGVGEHTALVAVHQLKPTRDTLWLRVLGRGKIQKKAIDEVLALPKDDPLRNLALELVARGQSEQSNDQTFHQKTRSNS
;
A
#
# COMPACT_ATOMS: atom_id res chain seq x y z
N MET A 1 -3.01 -2.82 8.04
CA MET A 1 -3.82 -3.28 6.88
C MET A 1 -4.04 -2.11 5.93
N VAL A 2 -3.79 -2.28 4.63
CA VAL A 2 -3.94 -1.21 3.61
C VAL A 2 -5.14 -1.53 2.73
N SER A 3 -6.13 -0.62 2.68
CA SER A 3 -7.33 -0.79 1.87
C SER A 3 -7.49 0.40 0.90
N PRO A 4 -7.93 0.17 -0.36
CA PRO A 4 -8.27 1.24 -1.27
C PRO A 4 -9.33 2.18 -0.68
N THR A 5 -10.32 1.61 0.00
CA THR A 5 -11.46 2.33 0.59
C THR A 5 -11.76 1.77 1.97
N ILE A 6 -12.05 2.64 2.94
CA ILE A 6 -12.48 2.27 4.28
C ILE A 6 -13.77 3.04 4.57
N SER A 7 -14.81 2.30 4.95
CA SER A 7 -16.10 2.87 5.34
C SER A 7 -16.09 3.23 6.83
N LYS A 8 -16.99 4.14 7.24
CA LYS A 8 -17.13 4.53 8.65
C LYS A 8 -17.54 3.37 9.56
N ALA A 9 -18.29 2.39 9.03
CA ALA A 9 -18.68 1.19 9.77
C ALA A 9 -17.45 0.36 10.17
N ILE A 10 -16.51 0.15 9.24
CA ILE A 10 -15.26 -0.58 9.53
C ILE A 10 -14.43 0.16 10.58
N LEU A 11 -14.35 1.49 10.52
CA LEU A 11 -13.63 2.26 11.53
C LEU A 11 -14.25 2.10 12.93
N ALA A 12 -15.58 2.09 13.03
CA ALA A 12 -16.29 1.87 14.27
C ALA A 12 -16.10 0.45 14.82
N ASP A 13 -16.17 -0.57 13.95
CA ASP A 13 -16.00 -1.98 14.33
C ASP A 13 -14.59 -2.26 14.88
N PHE A 14 -13.57 -1.62 14.31
CA PHE A 14 -12.18 -1.76 14.75
C PHE A 14 -11.77 -0.75 15.83
N LYS A 15 -12.70 0.10 16.31
CA LYS A 15 -12.41 1.21 17.24
C LYS A 15 -11.18 2.01 16.81
N ALA A 16 -11.10 2.31 15.51
CA ALA A 16 -9.94 2.93 14.91
C ALA A 16 -10.09 4.45 14.96
N ASP A 17 -9.21 5.10 15.70
CA ASP A 17 -9.22 6.54 15.87
C ASP A 17 -8.33 7.23 14.83
N PRO A 18 -8.75 8.40 14.30
CA PRO A 18 -7.94 9.15 13.35
C PRO A 18 -6.65 9.64 14.03
N CYS A 19 -5.55 9.54 13.32
CA CYS A 19 -4.29 10.12 13.79
C CYS A 19 -4.20 11.59 13.38
N GLU A 20 -4.15 12.50 14.35
CA GLU A 20 -4.00 13.94 14.07
C GLU A 20 -2.69 14.23 13.31
N ASP A 21 -1.59 13.57 13.67
CA ASP A 21 -0.27 13.78 13.07
C ASP A 21 -0.21 13.38 11.59
N TRP A 22 -0.99 12.37 11.18
CA TRP A 22 -0.98 11.83 9.81
C TRP A 22 -2.14 12.36 8.94
N GLY A 23 -3.12 12.99 9.56
CA GLY A 23 -4.31 13.53 8.89
C GLY A 23 -5.28 12.45 8.39
N LYS A 24 -6.19 12.86 7.49
CA LYS A 24 -7.25 11.96 6.98
C LYS A 24 -6.66 10.77 6.22
N GLY A 25 -7.13 9.58 6.56
CA GLY A 25 -6.80 8.34 5.85
C GLY A 25 -5.86 7.40 6.60
N VAL A 26 -5.34 7.78 7.77
CA VAL A 26 -4.62 6.88 8.68
C VAL A 26 -5.38 6.81 10.00
N TYR A 27 -5.79 5.59 10.38
CA TYR A 27 -6.53 5.34 11.61
C TYR A 27 -5.81 4.25 12.41
N PHE A 28 -5.50 4.51 13.68
CA PHE A 28 -4.84 3.53 14.55
C PHE A 28 -5.89 2.78 15.36
N LEU A 29 -5.68 1.47 15.50
CA LEU A 29 -6.41 0.70 16.50
C LEU A 29 -5.87 1.00 17.89
N GLY A 30 -6.53 0.47 18.92
CA GLY A 30 -6.13 0.63 20.32
C GLY A 30 -4.63 0.37 20.56
N VAL A 31 -4.06 1.07 21.55
CA VAL A 31 -2.61 1.18 21.83
C VAL A 31 -1.88 -0.18 21.89
N GLY A 32 -2.56 -1.26 22.27
CA GLY A 32 -1.98 -2.60 22.35
C GLY A 32 -1.78 -3.33 21.02
N GLU A 33 -2.45 -2.90 19.94
CA GLU A 33 -2.53 -3.66 18.68
C GLU A 33 -1.52 -3.19 17.62
N HIS A 34 -0.82 -2.06 17.86
CA HIS A 34 0.17 -1.42 16.96
C HIS A 34 -0.19 -1.47 15.46
N THR A 35 -1.49 -1.48 15.15
CA THR A 35 -2.00 -1.70 13.81
C THR A 35 -2.66 -0.42 13.32
N ALA A 36 -2.36 -0.05 12.08
CA ALA A 36 -3.02 1.05 11.39
C ALA A 36 -3.88 0.54 10.23
N LEU A 37 -5.08 1.10 10.13
CA LEU A 37 -5.94 1.06 8.95
C LEU A 37 -5.62 2.26 8.07
N VAL A 38 -5.10 1.98 6.88
CA VAL A 38 -4.73 3.03 5.92
C VAL A 38 -5.72 3.03 4.76
N ALA A 39 -6.49 4.11 4.65
CA ALA A 39 -7.41 4.39 3.56
C ALA A 39 -6.69 5.20 2.47
N VAL A 40 -6.12 4.50 1.49
CA VAL A 40 -5.20 5.11 0.51
C VAL A 40 -5.86 6.21 -0.32
N HIS A 41 -7.17 6.12 -0.62
CA HIS A 41 -7.89 7.17 -1.36
C HIS A 41 -8.05 8.52 -0.62
N GLN A 42 -7.85 8.54 0.70
CA GLN A 42 -7.98 9.75 1.53
C GLN A 42 -6.64 10.41 1.81
N LEU A 43 -5.54 9.72 1.51
CA LEU A 43 -4.20 10.25 1.73
C LEU A 43 -3.93 11.41 0.78
N LYS A 44 -3.48 12.54 1.34
CA LYS A 44 -2.98 13.65 0.53
C LYS A 44 -1.76 13.19 -0.28
N PRO A 45 -1.60 13.61 -1.54
CA PRO A 45 -0.44 13.23 -2.36
C PRO A 45 0.80 14.05 -1.95
N THR A 46 1.36 13.74 -0.79
CA THR A 46 2.60 14.33 -0.27
C THR A 46 3.72 13.29 -0.25
N ARG A 47 4.95 13.72 0.04
CA ARG A 47 6.10 12.82 0.19
C ARG A 47 5.89 11.82 1.34
N ASP A 48 5.31 12.27 2.45
CA ASP A 48 5.14 11.45 3.66
C ASP A 48 4.16 10.29 3.45
N THR A 49 3.19 10.43 2.54
CA THR A 49 2.23 9.37 2.19
C THR A 49 2.66 8.54 0.98
N LEU A 50 3.78 8.89 0.34
CA LEU A 50 4.20 8.31 -0.94
C LEU A 50 4.41 6.80 -0.82
N TRP A 51 5.11 6.35 0.21
CA TRP A 51 5.36 4.92 0.45
C TRP A 51 4.06 4.14 0.71
N LEU A 52 3.09 4.74 1.42
CA LEU A 52 1.76 4.13 1.60
C LEU A 52 0.99 4.02 0.28
N ARG A 53 1.13 5.00 -0.62
CA ARG A 53 0.48 4.99 -1.94
C ARG A 53 1.14 4.00 -2.90
N VAL A 54 2.45 3.75 -2.79
CA VAL A 54 3.17 2.70 -3.55
C VAL A 54 2.64 1.31 -3.19
N LEU A 55 2.25 1.09 -1.92
CA LEU A 55 1.61 -0.15 -1.46
C LEU A 55 0.13 -0.27 -1.87
N GLY A 56 -0.44 0.78 -2.47
CA GLY A 56 -1.80 0.76 -3.00
C GLY A 56 -1.94 -0.16 -4.23
N ARG A 57 -3.07 -0.08 -4.91
CA ARG A 57 -3.33 -0.82 -6.16
C ARG A 57 -3.82 0.08 -7.28
N GLY A 58 -3.62 -0.37 -8.52
CA GLY A 58 -4.17 0.28 -9.71
C GLY A 58 -3.59 1.67 -9.98
N LYS A 59 -4.47 2.65 -10.22
CA LYS A 59 -4.08 4.01 -10.64
C LYS A 59 -3.30 4.78 -9.56
N ILE A 60 -3.58 4.52 -8.28
CA ILE A 60 -2.89 5.19 -7.17
C ILE A 60 -1.44 4.72 -7.09
N GLN A 61 -1.22 3.40 -7.22
CA GLN A 61 0.11 2.83 -7.22
C GLN A 61 0.95 3.33 -8.40
N LYS A 62 0.39 3.36 -9.62
CA LYS A 62 1.11 3.88 -10.79
C LYS A 62 1.58 5.33 -10.58
N LYS A 63 0.69 6.22 -10.14
CA LYS A 63 1.05 7.61 -9.84
C LYS A 63 2.12 7.72 -8.75
N ALA A 64 2.02 6.91 -7.70
CA ALA A 64 3.02 6.91 -6.64
C ALA A 64 4.39 6.41 -7.13
N ILE A 65 4.42 5.41 -8.03
CA ILE A 65 5.66 4.96 -8.67
C ILE A 65 6.26 6.06 -9.55
N ASP A 66 5.44 6.77 -10.34
CA ASP A 66 5.92 7.88 -11.17
C ASP A 66 6.53 9.02 -10.30
N GLU A 67 5.87 9.36 -9.19
CA GLU A 67 6.38 10.33 -8.20
C GLU A 67 7.69 9.85 -7.56
N VAL A 68 7.81 8.55 -7.24
CA VAL A 68 9.04 7.93 -6.74
C VAL A 68 10.18 8.00 -7.76
N LEU A 69 9.89 7.73 -9.04
CA LEU A 69 10.88 7.78 -10.11
C LEU A 69 11.39 9.21 -10.38
N ALA A 70 10.56 10.21 -10.07
CA ALA A 70 10.92 11.62 -10.12
C ALA A 70 11.80 12.09 -8.93
N LEU A 71 11.96 11.27 -7.89
CA LEU A 71 12.85 11.58 -6.76
C LEU A 71 14.33 11.52 -7.15
N PRO A 72 15.20 12.26 -6.43
CA PRO A 72 16.66 12.12 -6.57
C PRO A 72 17.10 10.65 -6.44
N LYS A 73 18.18 10.28 -7.13
CA LYS A 73 18.68 8.89 -7.12
C LYS A 73 19.14 8.44 -5.73
N ASP A 74 19.61 9.37 -4.91
CA ASP A 74 20.10 9.10 -3.55
C ASP A 74 18.98 9.11 -2.50
N ASP A 75 17.72 9.23 -2.94
CA ASP A 75 16.59 9.26 -2.03
C ASP A 75 16.31 7.87 -1.44
N PRO A 76 16.32 7.70 -0.11
CA PRO A 76 16.03 6.41 0.51
C PRO A 76 14.64 5.88 0.13
N LEU A 77 13.65 6.76 -0.07
CA LEU A 77 12.31 6.35 -0.48
C LEU A 77 12.29 5.80 -1.89
N ARG A 78 13.17 6.30 -2.77
CA ARG A 78 13.29 5.78 -4.13
C ARG A 78 13.79 4.34 -4.15
N ASN A 79 14.85 4.07 -3.40
CA ASN A 79 15.41 2.73 -3.31
C ASN A 79 14.43 1.75 -2.66
N LEU A 80 13.81 2.15 -1.54
CA LEU A 80 12.82 1.34 -0.84
C LEU A 80 11.60 1.03 -1.71
N ALA A 81 11.07 2.02 -2.43
CA ALA A 81 9.91 1.82 -3.29
C ALA A 81 10.23 0.94 -4.51
N LEU A 82 11.41 1.11 -5.13
CA LEU A 82 11.86 0.24 -6.22
C LEU A 82 12.05 -1.21 -5.77
N GLU A 83 12.63 -1.41 -4.58
CA GLU A 83 12.79 -2.74 -3.98
C GLU A 83 11.43 -3.40 -3.70
N LEU A 84 10.47 -2.67 -3.13
CA LEU A 84 9.13 -3.18 -2.86
C LEU A 84 8.39 -3.57 -4.14
N VAL A 85 8.49 -2.76 -5.20
CA VAL A 85 7.90 -3.06 -6.51
C VAL A 85 8.55 -4.30 -7.14
N ALA A 86 9.88 -4.41 -7.07
CA ALA A 86 10.61 -5.56 -7.59
C ALA A 86 10.23 -6.86 -6.86
N ARG A 87 10.11 -6.82 -5.53
CA ARG A 87 9.62 -7.96 -4.72
C ARG A 87 8.21 -8.37 -5.14
N GLY A 88 7.28 -7.42 -5.26
CA GLY A 88 5.91 -7.69 -5.69
C GLY A 88 5.78 -8.24 -7.11
N GLN A 89 6.67 -7.88 -8.05
CA GLN A 89 6.65 -8.44 -9.41
C GLN A 89 7.22 -9.85 -9.46
N SER A 90 8.22 -10.17 -8.63
CA SER A 90 8.80 -11.52 -8.58
C SER A 90 7.78 -12.59 -8.14
N GLU A 91 6.86 -12.23 -7.22
CA GLU A 91 5.77 -13.11 -6.79
C GLU A 91 4.71 -13.31 -7.88
N GLN A 92 4.40 -12.27 -8.67
CA GLN A 92 3.43 -12.35 -9.76
C GLN A 92 3.89 -13.25 -10.92
N SER A 93 5.20 -13.36 -11.15
CA SER A 93 5.76 -14.28 -12.16
C SER A 93 5.70 -15.74 -11.73
N ASN A 94 5.72 -16.04 -10.43
CA ASN A 94 5.65 -17.43 -9.92
C ASN A 94 4.22 -18.01 -9.91
N ASP A 95 3.19 -17.16 -9.87
CA ASP A 95 1.78 -17.62 -9.80
C ASP A 95 1.23 -18.11 -11.16
N GLN A 96 1.81 -17.64 -12.26
CA GLN A 96 1.45 -18.11 -13.61
C GLN A 96 1.96 -19.54 -13.89
N THR A 97 3.03 -19.98 -13.23
CA THR A 97 3.61 -21.31 -13.44
C THR A 97 2.77 -22.41 -12.77
N PHE A 98 1.98 -22.09 -11.74
CA PHE A 98 1.17 -23.09 -11.04
C PHE A 98 -0.14 -23.42 -11.77
N HIS A 99 -0.78 -22.44 -12.43
CA HIS A 99 -2.03 -22.66 -13.16
C HIS A 99 -1.86 -23.35 -14.53
N GLN A 100 -0.66 -23.39 -15.10
CA GLN A 100 -0.42 -24.11 -16.36
C GLN A 100 -0.22 -25.62 -16.14
N LYS A 101 0.25 -26.05 -14.95
CA LYS A 101 0.60 -27.46 -14.69
C LYS A 101 -0.61 -28.35 -14.35
N THR A 102 -1.76 -27.79 -14.00
CA THR A 102 -2.97 -28.55 -13.62
C THR A 102 -3.91 -28.89 -14.78
N ARG A 103 -3.68 -28.38 -16.00
CA ARG A 103 -4.47 -28.71 -17.20
C ARG A 103 -3.84 -29.75 -18.14
N SER A 104 -2.59 -30.15 -17.94
CA SER A 104 -1.91 -31.09 -18.83
C SER A 104 -1.90 -32.54 -18.34
N ASN A 105 -2.54 -32.84 -17.20
CA ASN A 105 -2.48 -34.16 -16.56
C ASN A 105 -3.87 -34.77 -16.32
N SER A 106 -4.78 -34.63 -17.28
CA SER A 106 -6.07 -35.34 -17.35
C SER A 106 -6.39 -35.71 -18.78
#